data_AF-A0A7J5C0Z2-F1
#
_entry.id   AF-A0A7J5C0Z2-F1
#
_cell.length_a   1.000
_cell.length_b   1.000
_cell.length_c   1.000
_cell.angle_alpha   90.00
_cell.angle_beta   90.00
_cell.angle_gamma   90.00
#
_symmetry.space_group_name_H-M   'P 1'
#
loop_
_entity.id
_entity.type
_entity.pdbx_description
1 polymer ?
#
loop_
_entity_poly.entity_id
_entity_poly.type
_entity_poly.pdbx_seq_one_letter_code
_entity_poly.pdbx_strand_id
1 'polypeptide(L)'
;MTAPPPSPVARTTGWVAARWSRLTHRQRVVRLLLAAVALVLVTAIAAVGTAAAERARIGNPVDLDDLPASVGNWEGEQIEIAAIIVPVAQERHIPTRGQEIAVMVAMGESSLRNIDRGDDARNPDGSLNCSLGVFQQQWCLGWGTREEVLDPAYAAGAFLDAMVRIDGWEHMEPTLVGHEAQINDDAAHYEPYFADARAVVAALTG
;
A
#
# COMPACT_ATOMS: atom_id res chain seq x y z
N MET A 1 75.02 -59.94 37.64
CA MET A 1 74.38 -58.62 37.40
C MET A 1 74.56 -58.31 35.93
N THR A 2 73.52 -58.52 35.14
CA THR A 2 73.50 -58.52 33.67
C THR A 2 73.25 -57.10 33.13
N ALA A 3 74.06 -56.65 32.17
CA ALA A 3 73.89 -55.37 31.50
C ALA A 3 72.55 -55.31 30.74
N PRO A 4 71.84 -54.17 30.73
CA PRO A 4 70.61 -54.03 29.97
C PRO A 4 70.88 -53.91 28.45
N PRO A 5 69.94 -54.34 27.58
CA PRO A 5 70.10 -54.27 26.13
C PRO A 5 70.01 -52.81 25.62
N PRO A 6 70.58 -52.50 24.44
CA PRO A 6 70.47 -51.15 23.87
C PRO A 6 69.05 -50.85 23.40
N SER A 7 68.63 -49.59 23.60
CA SER A 7 67.32 -49.06 23.22
C SER A 7 67.13 -49.05 21.69
N PRO A 8 65.93 -49.37 21.16
CA PRO A 8 65.66 -49.30 19.73
C PRO A 8 65.45 -47.84 19.28
N VAL A 9 66.09 -47.48 18.15
CA VAL A 9 65.90 -46.20 17.46
C VAL A 9 64.57 -46.25 16.70
N ALA A 10 63.53 -45.58 17.19
CA ALA A 10 62.27 -45.40 16.47
C ALA A 10 62.23 -44.00 15.83
N ARG A 11 62.54 -43.95 14.53
CA ARG A 11 62.19 -42.82 13.64
C ARG A 11 60.74 -43.03 13.17
N THR A 12 59.84 -42.13 13.54
CA THR A 12 58.54 -41.98 12.86
C THR A 12 58.20 -40.49 12.71
N THR A 13 58.72 -39.89 11.63
CA THR A 13 58.16 -38.68 11.04
C THR A 13 56.81 -39.02 10.41
N GLY A 14 55.74 -38.97 11.20
CA GLY A 14 54.37 -39.04 10.70
C GLY A 14 53.90 -37.66 10.24
N TRP A 15 54.26 -37.25 9.02
CA TRP A 15 53.49 -36.21 8.33
C TRP A 15 52.12 -36.83 8.02
N VAL A 16 51.11 -36.56 8.85
CA VAL A 16 49.71 -36.74 8.45
C VAL A 16 49.46 -35.71 7.36
N ALA A 17 49.72 -36.08 6.11
CA ALA A 17 49.30 -35.30 4.96
C ALA A 17 47.77 -35.19 5.08
N ALA A 18 47.29 -34.01 5.44
CA ALA A 18 45.88 -33.67 5.36
C ALA A 18 45.44 -34.04 3.94
N ARG A 19 44.65 -35.11 3.80
CA ARG A 19 44.08 -35.54 2.53
C ARG A 19 43.00 -34.53 2.19
N TRP A 20 43.41 -33.38 1.66
CA TRP A 20 42.52 -32.44 0.99
C TRP A 20 41.95 -33.20 -0.20
N SER A 21 40.81 -33.86 -0.01
CA SER A 21 40.10 -34.51 -1.11
C SER A 21 39.74 -33.41 -2.10
N ARG A 22 40.50 -33.32 -3.19
CA ARG A 22 40.12 -32.47 -4.32
C ARG A 22 38.79 -33.03 -4.82
N LEU A 23 37.71 -32.30 -4.56
CA LEU A 23 36.39 -32.63 -5.09
C LEU A 23 36.54 -32.89 -6.59
N THR A 24 35.95 -33.98 -7.07
CA THR A 24 35.95 -34.26 -8.51
C THR A 24 35.22 -33.14 -9.23
N HIS A 25 35.54 -32.89 -10.51
CA HIS A 25 34.86 -31.86 -11.31
C HIS A 25 33.33 -32.01 -11.25
N ARG A 26 32.83 -33.26 -11.30
CA ARG A 26 31.42 -33.60 -11.10
C ARG A 26 30.87 -33.14 -9.75
N GLN A 27 31.60 -33.35 -8.65
CA GLN A 27 31.19 -32.89 -7.32
C GLN A 27 31.17 -31.36 -7.19
N ARG A 28 32.06 -30.64 -7.88
CA ARG A 28 32.04 -29.17 -7.93
C ARG A 28 30.82 -28.65 -8.68
N VAL A 29 30.52 -29.22 -9.84
CA VAL A 29 29.34 -28.86 -10.64
C VAL A 29 28.05 -29.12 -9.86
N VAL A 30 27.91 -30.30 -9.24
CA VAL A 30 26.72 -30.63 -8.43
C VAL A 30 26.54 -29.66 -7.25
N ARG A 31 27.62 -29.29 -6.55
CA ARG A 31 27.54 -28.32 -5.44
C ARG A 31 27.13 -26.92 -5.91
N LEU A 32 27.64 -26.46 -7.05
CA LEU A 32 27.26 -25.17 -7.63
C LEU A 32 25.79 -25.17 -8.07
N LEU A 33 25.31 -26.27 -8.65
CA LEU A 33 23.90 -26.42 -9.02
C LEU A 33 22.99 -26.41 -7.79
N LEU A 34 23.32 -27.15 -6.73
CA LEU A 34 22.55 -27.13 -5.48
C LEU A 34 22.55 -25.75 -4.82
N ALA A 35 23.68 -25.05 -4.82
CA ALA A 35 23.75 -23.68 -4.32
C ALA A 35 22.90 -22.71 -5.14
N ALA A 36 22.90 -22.84 -6.47
CA ALA A 36 22.06 -22.03 -7.35
C ALA A 36 20.56 -22.32 -7.12
N VAL A 37 20.17 -23.59 -6.99
CA VAL A 37 18.79 -23.98 -6.65
C VAL A 37 18.39 -23.44 -5.29
N ALA A 38 19.23 -23.58 -4.27
CA ALA A 38 18.97 -23.04 -2.94
C ALA A 38 18.80 -21.51 -2.97
N LEU A 39 19.63 -20.80 -3.74
CA LEU A 39 19.52 -19.36 -3.91
C LEU A 39 18.19 -18.98 -4.58
N VAL A 40 17.82 -19.65 -5.68
CA VAL A 40 16.54 -19.42 -6.37
C VAL A 40 15.34 -19.66 -5.43
N LEU A 41 15.39 -20.71 -4.61
CA LEU A 41 14.35 -21.00 -3.63
C LEU A 41 14.28 -19.91 -2.55
N VAL A 42 15.41 -19.46 -2.02
CA VAL A 42 15.45 -18.38 -1.02
C VAL A 42 14.89 -17.08 -1.59
N THR A 43 15.27 -16.72 -2.83
CA THR A 43 14.74 -15.50 -3.48
C THR A 43 13.24 -15.60 -3.76
N ALA A 44 12.76 -16.78 -4.20
CA ALA A 44 11.34 -17.00 -4.43
C ALA A 44 10.52 -16.90 -3.13
N ILE A 45 11.00 -17.50 -2.03
CA ILE A 45 10.35 -17.43 -0.71
C ILE A 45 10.32 -15.98 -0.21
N ALA A 46 11.42 -15.23 -0.35
CA ALA A 46 11.47 -13.83 0.04
C ALA A 46 10.46 -12.97 -0.75
N ALA A 47 10.37 -13.16 -2.07
CA ALA A 47 9.44 -12.43 -2.93
C ALA A 47 7.96 -12.71 -2.58
N VAL A 48 7.63 -13.96 -2.27
CA VAL A 48 6.28 -14.33 -1.78
C VAL A 48 5.98 -13.65 -0.46
N GLY A 49 6.95 -13.62 0.46
CA GLY A 49 6.80 -12.96 1.76
C GLY A 49 6.54 -11.45 1.63
N THR A 50 7.28 -10.75 0.75
CA THR A 50 7.09 -9.32 0.51
C THR A 50 5.73 -9.01 -0.12
N ALA A 51 5.28 -9.81 -1.09
CA ALA A 51 3.98 -9.62 -1.72
C ALA A 51 2.81 -9.85 -0.74
N ALA A 52 2.94 -10.84 0.16
CA ALA A 52 1.93 -11.08 1.19
C ALA A 52 1.87 -9.94 2.22
N ALA A 53 3.03 -9.41 2.63
CA ALA A 53 3.08 -8.26 3.54
C ALA A 53 2.48 -6.99 2.92
N GLU A 54 2.71 -6.77 1.62
CA GLU A 54 2.15 -5.63 0.90
C GLU A 54 0.63 -5.72 0.79
N ARG A 55 0.11 -6.89 0.41
CA ARG A 55 -1.34 -7.16 0.41
C ARG A 55 -1.97 -6.98 1.78
N ALA A 56 -1.27 -7.39 2.85
CA ALA A 56 -1.76 -7.17 4.20
C ALA A 56 -1.80 -5.67 4.59
N ARG A 57 -1.02 -4.80 3.94
CA ARG A 57 -1.05 -3.35 4.17
C ARG A 57 -2.06 -2.63 3.28
N ILE A 58 -2.18 -3.01 2.02
CA ILE A 58 -2.93 -2.28 0.98
C ILE A 58 -4.30 -2.90 0.69
N GLY A 59 -4.50 -4.18 0.97
CA GLY A 59 -5.70 -4.93 0.56
C GLY A 59 -5.52 -5.65 -0.79
N ASN A 60 -6.50 -6.47 -1.20
CA ASN A 60 -6.48 -7.06 -2.53
C ASN A 60 -6.88 -6.02 -3.58
N PRO A 61 -6.43 -6.17 -4.84
CA PRO A 61 -6.91 -5.34 -5.94
C PRO A 61 -8.43 -5.42 -6.08
N VAL A 62 -9.05 -4.29 -6.39
CA VAL A 62 -10.49 -4.24 -6.69
C VAL A 62 -10.78 -4.99 -7.98
N ASP A 63 -11.78 -5.88 -7.97
CA ASP A 63 -12.29 -6.54 -9.16
C ASP A 63 -13.41 -5.70 -9.79
N LEU A 64 -13.07 -4.94 -10.84
CA LEU A 64 -14.01 -4.06 -11.53
C LEU A 64 -15.09 -4.82 -12.30
N ASP A 65 -14.90 -6.12 -12.56
CA ASP A 65 -15.89 -6.96 -13.24
C ASP A 65 -16.90 -7.59 -12.25
N ASP A 66 -16.64 -7.52 -10.94
CA ASP A 66 -17.46 -8.12 -9.87
C ASP A 66 -17.71 -7.15 -8.70
N LEU A 67 -18.20 -5.95 -9.01
CA LEU A 67 -18.56 -4.96 -7.99
C LEU A 67 -19.87 -5.34 -7.27
N PRO A 68 -19.96 -5.16 -5.93
CA PRO A 68 -21.20 -5.39 -5.20
C PRO A 68 -22.27 -4.40 -5.65
N ALA A 69 -23.50 -4.87 -5.84
CA ALA A 69 -24.62 -3.98 -6.23
C ALA A 69 -24.91 -2.89 -5.18
N SER A 70 -24.67 -3.19 -3.90
CA SER A 70 -24.78 -2.24 -2.79
C SER A 70 -23.94 -2.66 -1.59
N VAL A 71 -23.57 -1.69 -0.75
CA VAL A 71 -22.94 -1.89 0.55
C VAL A 71 -23.60 -0.94 1.55
N GLY A 72 -24.43 -1.47 2.45
CA GLY A 72 -25.24 -0.63 3.33
C GLY A 72 -26.21 0.24 2.54
N ASN A 73 -26.10 1.57 2.67
CA ASN A 73 -26.93 2.53 1.93
C ASN A 73 -26.27 3.03 0.63
N TRP A 74 -25.09 2.51 0.27
CA TRP A 74 -24.31 2.95 -0.90
C TRP A 74 -24.54 1.97 -2.05
N GLU A 75 -24.90 2.48 -3.24
CA GLU A 75 -25.27 1.64 -4.39
C GLU A 75 -24.95 2.30 -5.74
N GLY A 76 -24.91 1.47 -6.79
CA GLY A 76 -24.72 1.93 -8.18
C GLY A 76 -23.49 2.83 -8.36
N GLU A 77 -23.71 4.04 -8.89
CA GLU A 77 -22.66 5.05 -9.12
C GLU A 77 -21.75 5.28 -7.90
N GLN A 78 -22.30 5.20 -6.68
CA GLN A 78 -21.52 5.44 -5.46
C GLN A 78 -20.48 4.34 -5.24
N ILE A 79 -20.82 3.08 -5.53
CA ILE A 79 -19.89 1.96 -5.48
C ILE A 79 -18.88 2.06 -6.62
N GLU A 80 -19.31 2.46 -7.83
CA GLU A 80 -18.42 2.68 -8.97
C GLU A 80 -17.37 3.77 -8.67
N ILE A 81 -17.78 4.88 -8.06
CA ILE A 81 -16.88 5.96 -7.65
C ILE A 81 -15.89 5.48 -6.58
N ALA A 82 -16.35 4.73 -5.57
CA ALA A 82 -15.45 4.12 -4.58
C ALA A 82 -14.46 3.14 -5.24
N ALA A 83 -14.91 2.38 -6.24
CA ALA A 83 -14.09 1.47 -7.05
C ALA A 83 -13.11 2.20 -7.99
N ILE A 84 -13.21 3.53 -8.15
CA ILE A 84 -12.17 4.37 -8.77
C ILE A 84 -11.19 4.90 -7.71
N ILE A 85 -11.69 5.38 -6.58
CA ILE A 85 -10.87 5.96 -5.50
C ILE A 85 -9.90 4.93 -4.91
N VAL A 86 -10.39 3.72 -4.62
CA VAL A 86 -9.60 2.68 -3.93
C VAL A 86 -8.38 2.27 -4.78
N PRO A 87 -8.51 1.91 -6.08
CA PRO A 87 -7.35 1.59 -6.91
C PRO A 87 -6.32 2.72 -7.00
N VAL A 88 -6.74 3.98 -7.11
CA VAL A 88 -5.80 5.13 -7.15
C VAL A 88 -4.94 5.19 -5.88
N ALA A 89 -5.52 4.92 -4.71
CA ALA A 89 -4.76 4.80 -3.47
C ALA A 89 -3.85 3.56 -3.46
N GLN A 90 -4.32 2.42 -3.97
CA GLN A 90 -3.52 1.18 -4.06
C GLN A 90 -2.31 1.35 -4.98
N GLU A 91 -2.46 1.99 -6.14
CA GLU A 91 -1.37 2.30 -7.08
C GLU A 91 -0.27 3.15 -6.44
N ARG A 92 -0.65 3.99 -5.48
CA ARG A 92 0.25 4.85 -4.70
C ARG A 92 0.79 4.18 -3.44
N HIS A 93 0.51 2.90 -3.26
CA HIS A 93 0.94 2.11 -2.11
C HIS A 93 0.42 2.65 -0.77
N ILE A 94 -0.74 3.32 -0.80
CA ILE A 94 -1.38 3.87 0.39
C ILE A 94 -2.07 2.72 1.14
N PRO A 95 -1.80 2.55 2.45
CA PRO A 95 -2.42 1.50 3.25
C PRO A 95 -3.94 1.58 3.27
N THR A 96 -4.63 0.48 3.58
CA THR A 96 -6.10 0.40 3.63
C THR A 96 -6.73 1.54 4.44
N ARG A 97 -6.13 1.95 5.57
CA ARG A 97 -6.60 3.11 6.36
C ARG A 97 -6.72 4.40 5.53
N GLY A 98 -5.76 4.67 4.64
CA GLY A 98 -5.80 5.86 3.78
C GLY A 98 -6.86 5.75 2.68
N GLN A 99 -7.13 4.52 2.20
CA GLN A 99 -8.23 4.26 1.26
C GLN A 99 -9.58 4.53 1.94
N GLU A 100 -9.76 4.05 3.17
CA GLU A 100 -10.95 4.29 4.00
C GLU A 100 -11.16 5.79 4.27
N ILE A 101 -10.09 6.53 4.56
CA ILE A 101 -10.16 7.99 4.74
C ILE A 101 -10.59 8.69 3.44
N ALA A 102 -10.01 8.32 2.29
CA ALA A 102 -10.39 8.92 1.01
C ALA A 102 -11.86 8.66 0.65
N VAL A 103 -12.34 7.43 0.84
CA VAL A 103 -13.76 7.08 0.64
C VAL A 103 -14.66 7.84 1.63
N MET A 104 -14.27 7.94 2.90
CA MET A 104 -14.99 8.70 3.93
C MET A 104 -15.14 10.18 3.56
N VAL A 105 -14.06 10.82 3.08
CA VAL A 105 -14.12 12.22 2.64
C VAL A 105 -15.03 12.36 1.43
N ALA A 106 -14.88 11.51 0.41
CA ALA A 106 -15.76 11.53 -0.76
C ALA A 106 -17.25 11.32 -0.42
N MET A 107 -17.55 10.50 0.60
CA MET A 107 -18.91 10.36 1.14
C MET A 107 -19.41 11.67 1.76
N GLY A 108 -18.59 12.35 2.56
CA GLY A 108 -18.97 13.61 3.21
C GLY A 108 -19.03 14.81 2.27
N GLU A 109 -18.28 14.81 1.16
CA GLU A 109 -18.26 15.91 0.20
C GLU A 109 -19.42 15.84 -0.80
N SER A 110 -19.68 14.64 -1.34
CA SER A 110 -20.58 14.48 -2.48
C SER A 110 -21.52 13.29 -2.37
N SER A 111 -21.46 12.55 -1.27
CA SER A 111 -22.07 11.22 -1.17
C SER A 111 -21.56 10.29 -2.28
N LEU A 112 -20.25 10.31 -2.57
CA LEU A 112 -19.63 9.52 -3.64
C LEU A 112 -20.24 9.77 -5.03
N ARG A 113 -20.55 11.03 -5.36
CA ARG A 113 -21.11 11.41 -6.67
C ARG A 113 -20.22 12.42 -7.35
N ASN A 114 -20.09 12.30 -8.67
CA ASN A 114 -19.28 13.25 -9.43
C ASN A 114 -20.11 14.48 -9.84
N ILE A 115 -20.14 15.50 -8.97
CA ILE A 115 -21.02 16.65 -9.12
C ILE A 115 -20.37 17.71 -10.03
N ASP A 116 -21.03 18.08 -11.14
CA ASP A 116 -20.51 19.00 -12.15
C ASP A 116 -20.91 20.48 -11.99
N ARG A 117 -21.60 20.78 -10.88
CA ARG A 117 -22.07 22.12 -10.50
C ARG A 117 -21.73 22.43 -9.05
N GLY A 118 -21.18 23.62 -8.82
CA GLY A 118 -21.16 24.20 -7.47
C GLY A 118 -22.56 24.60 -7.02
N ASP A 119 -22.72 24.97 -5.76
CA ASP A 119 -23.96 25.45 -5.16
C ASP A 119 -24.30 26.92 -5.50
N ASP A 120 -23.66 27.51 -6.52
CA ASP A 120 -23.67 28.94 -6.83
C ASP A 120 -23.28 29.86 -5.65
N ALA A 121 -22.72 29.30 -4.57
CA ALA A 121 -22.30 30.07 -3.41
C ALA A 121 -21.03 30.87 -3.69
N ARG A 122 -20.68 31.74 -2.74
CA ARG A 122 -19.41 32.47 -2.74
C ARG A 122 -18.58 32.02 -1.55
N ASN A 123 -17.27 31.89 -1.77
CA ASN A 123 -16.32 31.71 -0.69
C ASN A 123 -16.35 32.93 0.27
N PRO A 124 -15.83 32.81 1.51
CA PRO A 124 -15.78 33.92 2.47
C PRO A 124 -15.07 35.19 1.95
N ASP A 125 -14.16 35.04 0.98
CA ASP A 125 -13.45 36.12 0.31
C ASP A 125 -14.24 36.79 -0.84
N GLY A 126 -15.44 36.29 -1.14
CA GLY A 126 -16.33 36.80 -2.19
C GLY A 126 -16.11 36.21 -3.58
N SER A 127 -15.14 35.31 -3.78
CA SER A 127 -14.95 34.57 -5.04
C SER A 127 -16.11 33.60 -5.31
N LEU A 128 -16.35 33.24 -6.58
CA LEU A 128 -17.35 32.22 -6.93
C LEU A 128 -16.91 30.87 -6.38
N ASN A 129 -17.83 30.11 -5.77
CA ASN A 129 -17.56 28.74 -5.39
C ASN A 129 -17.28 27.93 -6.66
N CYS A 130 -16.04 27.49 -6.80
CA CYS A 130 -15.53 26.73 -7.93
C CYS A 130 -15.32 25.24 -7.56
N SER A 131 -15.98 24.77 -6.50
CA SER A 131 -15.94 23.38 -6.05
C SER A 131 -16.65 22.47 -7.04
N LEU A 132 -15.98 21.39 -7.44
CA LEU A 132 -16.50 20.40 -8.38
C LEU A 132 -16.06 18.99 -8.01
N GLY A 133 -16.77 18.02 -8.56
CA GLY A 133 -16.43 16.62 -8.54
C GLY A 133 -16.65 15.94 -7.20
N VAL A 134 -16.11 14.72 -7.10
CA VAL A 134 -16.38 13.81 -5.98
C VAL A 134 -15.84 14.31 -4.62
N PHE A 135 -14.75 15.08 -4.62
CA PHE A 135 -14.17 15.68 -3.42
C PHE A 135 -14.53 17.17 -3.26
N GLN A 136 -15.45 17.70 -4.08
CA GLN A 136 -15.80 19.14 -4.10
C GLN A 136 -14.56 20.05 -4.10
N GLN A 137 -13.58 19.70 -4.91
CA GLN A 137 -12.29 20.41 -4.97
C GLN A 137 -12.43 21.72 -5.75
N GLN A 138 -11.83 22.78 -5.22
CA GLN A 138 -11.86 24.11 -5.81
C GLN A 138 -10.79 24.26 -6.90
N TRP A 139 -11.16 24.08 -8.17
CA TRP A 139 -10.22 24.22 -9.30
C TRP A 139 -9.58 25.62 -9.38
N CYS A 140 -10.30 26.66 -8.96
CA CYS A 140 -9.78 28.03 -8.90
C CYS A 140 -8.78 28.28 -7.76
N LEU A 141 -8.60 27.33 -6.83
CA LEU A 141 -7.64 27.38 -5.73
C LEU A 141 -6.44 26.43 -5.91
N GLY A 142 -6.26 25.89 -7.12
CA GLY A 142 -5.05 25.12 -7.45
C GLY A 142 -5.14 23.62 -7.16
N TRP A 143 -6.35 23.08 -6.92
CA TRP A 143 -6.57 21.63 -6.86
C TRP A 143 -6.43 20.93 -8.22
N GLY A 144 -6.52 21.68 -9.32
CA GLY A 144 -6.45 21.20 -10.70
C GLY A 144 -7.19 22.12 -11.65
N THR A 145 -7.22 21.78 -12.93
CA THR A 145 -8.13 22.38 -13.92
C THR A 145 -9.57 21.93 -13.68
N ARG A 146 -10.53 22.59 -14.32
CA ARG A 146 -11.96 22.24 -14.21
C ARG A 146 -12.22 20.80 -14.65
N GLU A 147 -11.58 20.36 -15.73
CA GLU A 147 -11.70 19.02 -16.28
C GLU A 147 -11.05 17.98 -15.36
N GLU A 148 -9.91 18.31 -14.77
CA GLU A 148 -9.19 17.43 -13.84
C GLU A 148 -9.97 17.20 -12.54
N VAL A 149 -10.55 18.23 -11.91
CA VAL A 149 -11.34 18.03 -10.68
C VAL A 149 -12.66 17.27 -10.93
N LEU A 150 -13.11 17.18 -12.18
CA LEU A 150 -14.26 16.37 -12.62
C LEU A 150 -13.88 14.95 -13.02
N ASP A 151 -12.60 14.62 -13.11
CA ASP A 151 -12.14 13.24 -13.26
C ASP A 151 -11.99 12.63 -11.87
N PRO A 152 -12.81 11.64 -11.46
CA PRO A 152 -12.74 11.06 -10.12
C PRO A 152 -11.38 10.46 -9.79
N ALA A 153 -10.65 9.93 -10.79
CA ALA A 153 -9.32 9.36 -10.57
C ALA A 153 -8.30 10.46 -10.27
N TYR A 154 -8.35 11.58 -11.00
CA TYR A 154 -7.52 12.76 -10.70
C TYR A 154 -7.89 13.39 -9.36
N ALA A 155 -9.19 13.55 -9.06
CA ALA A 155 -9.63 14.18 -7.82
C ALA A 155 -9.21 13.37 -6.58
N ALA A 156 -9.37 12.04 -6.63
CA ALA A 156 -8.79 11.12 -5.65
C ALA A 156 -7.27 11.26 -5.61
N GLY A 157 -6.69 11.38 -6.80
CA GLY A 157 -5.34 11.79 -7.08
C GLY A 157 -4.84 12.90 -6.14
N ALA A 158 -5.39 14.08 -6.32
CA ALA A 158 -5.02 15.29 -5.63
C ALA A 158 -5.34 15.22 -4.11
N PHE A 159 -6.47 14.62 -3.72
CA PHE A 159 -6.84 14.46 -2.31
C PHE A 159 -5.78 13.65 -1.55
N LEU A 160 -5.40 12.49 -2.08
CA LEU A 160 -4.41 11.62 -1.43
C LEU A 160 -3.04 12.30 -1.35
N ASP A 161 -2.66 13.10 -2.36
CA ASP A 161 -1.42 13.88 -2.33
C ASP A 161 -1.44 14.97 -1.25
N ALA A 162 -2.60 15.57 -0.96
CA ALA A 162 -2.77 16.47 0.17
C ALA A 162 -2.73 15.71 1.50
N MET A 163 -3.44 14.58 1.59
CA MET A 163 -3.53 13.75 2.79
C MET A 163 -2.15 13.27 3.28
N VAL A 164 -1.31 12.74 2.39
CA VAL A 164 -0.01 12.18 2.78
C VAL A 164 1.03 13.24 3.18
N ARG A 165 0.74 14.53 2.96
CA ARG A 165 1.58 15.65 3.45
C ARG A 165 1.30 15.99 4.92
N ILE A 166 0.23 15.45 5.50
CA ILE A 166 -0.11 15.66 6.90
C ILE A 166 0.79 14.76 7.76
N ASP A 167 1.63 15.37 8.59
CA ASP A 167 2.55 14.64 9.46
C ASP A 167 1.77 13.74 10.45
N GLY A 168 1.99 12.43 10.36
CA GLY A 168 1.40 11.46 11.27
C GLY A 168 -0.08 11.15 11.02
N TRP A 169 -0.60 11.43 9.82
CA TRP A 169 -1.98 11.13 9.43
C TRP A 169 -2.39 9.67 9.72
N GLU A 170 -1.43 8.72 9.66
CA GLU A 170 -1.68 7.31 9.93
C GLU A 170 -2.19 7.04 11.35
N HIS A 171 -1.87 7.95 12.29
CA HIS A 171 -2.20 7.84 13.71
C HIS A 171 -3.26 8.84 14.18
N MET A 172 -3.69 9.75 13.30
CA MET A 172 -4.75 10.70 13.58
C MET A 172 -6.14 10.05 13.50
N GLU A 173 -7.11 10.66 14.16
CA GLU A 173 -8.52 10.30 13.93
C GLU A 173 -8.89 10.59 12.46
N PRO A 174 -9.58 9.67 11.76
CA PRO A 174 -9.88 9.79 10.33
C PRO A 174 -10.50 11.12 9.93
N THR A 175 -11.48 11.61 10.71
CA THR A 175 -12.16 12.88 10.45
C THR A 175 -11.20 14.07 10.49
N LEU A 176 -10.19 14.03 11.38
CA LEU A 176 -9.18 15.09 11.48
C LEU A 176 -8.25 15.10 10.27
N VAL A 177 -7.93 13.92 9.73
CA VAL A 177 -7.15 13.81 8.48
C VAL A 177 -7.94 14.43 7.32
N GLY A 178 -9.23 14.09 7.21
CA GLY A 178 -10.11 14.69 6.20
C GLY A 178 -10.21 16.21 6.35
N HIS A 179 -10.42 16.70 7.58
CA HIS A 179 -10.52 18.12 7.90
C HIS A 179 -9.24 18.87 7.53
N GLU A 180 -8.06 18.35 7.90
CA GLU A 180 -6.78 19.00 7.60
C GLU A 180 -6.47 18.97 6.10
N ALA A 181 -6.84 17.90 5.38
CA ALA A 181 -6.61 17.78 3.94
C ALA A 181 -7.52 18.71 3.11
N GLN A 182 -8.78 18.88 3.52
CA GLN A 182 -9.78 19.67 2.80
C GLN A 182 -9.93 21.10 3.34
N ILE A 183 -9.45 21.37 4.55
CA ILE A 183 -9.53 22.68 5.23
C ILE A 183 -10.99 23.15 5.30
N ASN A 184 -11.86 22.33 5.90
CA ASN A 184 -13.27 22.69 6.11
C ASN A 184 -13.49 23.37 7.49
N ASP A 185 -14.70 23.85 7.78
CA ASP A 185 -14.99 24.58 9.03
C ASP A 185 -15.27 23.67 10.25
N ASP A 186 -15.56 22.38 10.04
CA ASP A 186 -15.94 21.43 11.10
C ASP A 186 -15.07 20.17 11.10
N ALA A 187 -14.23 20.05 12.12
CA ALA A 187 -13.31 18.92 12.31
C ALA A 187 -14.01 17.55 12.43
N ALA A 188 -15.29 17.52 12.82
CA ALA A 188 -16.10 16.31 12.95
C ALA A 188 -16.96 16.01 11.71
N HIS A 189 -16.90 16.85 10.65
CA HIS A 189 -17.75 16.74 9.46
C HIS A 189 -17.76 15.34 8.84
N TYR A 190 -16.62 14.65 8.81
CA TYR A 190 -16.49 13.34 8.18
C TYR A 190 -16.73 12.16 9.13
N GLU A 191 -16.77 12.39 10.45
CA GLU A 191 -16.88 11.34 11.47
C GLU A 191 -18.03 10.34 11.21
N PRO A 192 -19.25 10.76 10.80
CA PRO A 192 -20.36 9.84 10.58
C PRO A 192 -20.11 8.81 9.46
N TYR A 193 -19.23 9.12 8.51
CA TYR A 193 -19.04 8.31 7.30
C TYR A 193 -17.96 7.24 7.46
N PHE A 194 -17.12 7.28 8.49
CA PHE A 194 -15.96 6.39 8.57
C PHE A 194 -16.35 4.92 8.67
N ALA A 195 -17.40 4.59 9.42
CA ALA A 195 -17.87 3.20 9.54
C ALA A 195 -18.30 2.62 8.18
N ASP A 196 -19.04 3.41 7.40
CA ASP A 196 -19.51 3.04 6.07
C ASP A 196 -18.36 2.94 5.06
N ALA A 197 -17.42 3.89 5.09
CA ALA A 197 -16.25 3.86 4.23
C ALA A 197 -15.43 2.57 4.41
N ARG A 198 -15.24 2.11 5.66
CA ARG A 198 -14.59 0.81 5.92
C ARG A 198 -15.38 -0.36 5.33
N ALA A 199 -16.71 -0.34 5.45
CA ALA A 199 -17.55 -1.40 4.90
C ALA A 199 -17.45 -1.45 3.37
N VAL A 200 -17.45 -0.29 2.70
CA VAL A 200 -17.27 -0.18 1.25
C VAL A 200 -15.89 -0.66 0.82
N VAL A 201 -14.81 -0.18 1.46
CA VAL A 201 -13.43 -0.61 1.12
C VAL A 201 -13.25 -2.11 1.34
N ALA A 202 -13.77 -2.67 2.44
CA ALA A 202 -13.72 -4.10 2.69
C ALA A 202 -14.48 -4.90 1.61
N ALA A 203 -15.69 -4.46 1.23
CA ALA A 203 -16.47 -5.13 0.19
C ALA A 203 -15.79 -5.09 -1.19
N LEU A 204 -15.04 -4.03 -1.50
CA LEU A 204 -14.30 -3.89 -2.76
C LEU A 204 -12.99 -4.69 -2.79
N THR A 205 -12.41 -5.01 -1.64
CA THR A 205 -11.04 -5.57 -1.55
C THR A 205 -10.99 -6.98 -0.96
N GLY A 206 -12.12 -7.59 -0.59
CA GLY A 206 -12.23 -9.01 -0.21
C GLY A 206 -11.64 -9.35 1.15
#